data_AF-A0A938EUV1-F1
#
_entry.id   AF-A0A938EUV1-F1
#
_cell.length_a   1.000
_cell.length_b   1.000
_cell.length_c   1.000
_cell.angle_alpha   90.00
_cell.angle_beta   90.00
_cell.angle_gamma   90.00
#
_symmetry.space_group_name_H-M   'P 1'
#
loop_
_entity.id
_entity.type
_entity.pdbx_description
1 polymer ?
#
loop_
_entity_poly.entity_id
_entity_poly.type
_entity_poly.pdbx_seq_one_letter_code
_entity_poly.pdbx_strand_id
1 'polypeptide(L)'
;MRMWGVNPEKLCNQHLLGEHLEMHMFVGCIKKGISLKGYYDNKLVCTNLIKKRHDDLMNEMISRGMKHNTPMEEINFFKDYKQGSIDLELNINELMRRCPKCKERFVNEPGKK
;
A
#
# COMPACT_ATOMS: atom_id res chain seq x y z
N MET A 1 -8.80 -2.94 -3.61
CA MET A 1 -8.02 -1.81 -3.08
C MET A 1 -7.74 -2.02 -1.62
N ARG A 2 -6.47 -2.07 -1.23
CA ARG A 2 -6.03 -2.01 0.16
C ARG A 2 -4.63 -1.41 0.24
N MET A 3 -4.33 -0.85 1.40
CA MET A 3 -3.00 -0.47 1.82
C MET A 3 -2.50 -1.54 2.80
N TRP A 4 -1.43 -2.26 2.45
CA TRP A 4 -0.83 -3.26 3.33
C TRP A 4 -0.07 -2.58 4.47
N GLY A 5 0.57 -1.44 4.21
CA GLY A 5 1.32 -0.67 5.21
C GLY A 5 2.59 -1.35 5.74
N VAL A 6 2.89 -2.57 5.32
CA VAL A 6 4.13 -3.29 5.65
C VAL A 6 5.33 -2.69 4.92
N ASN A 7 6.55 -2.94 5.38
CA ASN A 7 7.76 -2.53 4.64
C ASN A 7 7.68 -3.08 3.18
N PRO A 8 7.78 -2.21 2.14
CA PRO A 8 7.73 -2.63 0.73
C PRO A 8 8.67 -3.77 0.36
N GLU A 9 9.86 -3.87 0.99
CA GLU A 9 10.84 -4.94 0.77
C GLU A 9 10.27 -6.33 1.05
N LYS A 10 9.28 -6.41 1.97
CA LYS A 10 8.60 -7.65 2.35
C LYS A 10 7.53 -8.09 1.37
N LEU A 11 7.08 -7.20 0.48
CA LEU A 11 6.12 -7.53 -0.56
C LEU A 11 6.79 -8.30 -1.67
N CYS A 12 6.15 -9.34 -2.20
CA CYS A 12 6.56 -9.91 -3.49
C CYS A 12 6.21 -8.93 -4.62
N ASN A 13 6.83 -9.08 -5.80
CA ASN A 13 6.65 -8.12 -6.91
C ASN A 13 5.18 -7.90 -7.29
N GLN A 14 4.36 -8.96 -7.23
CA GLN A 14 2.93 -8.87 -7.52
C GLN A 14 2.17 -8.03 -6.50
N HIS A 15 2.43 -8.21 -5.20
CA HIS A 15 1.77 -7.41 -4.16
C HIS A 15 2.31 -5.98 -4.08
N LEU A 16 3.59 -5.79 -4.38
CA LEU A 16 4.22 -4.47 -4.50
C LEU A 16 3.55 -3.66 -5.62
N LEU A 17 3.49 -4.22 -6.84
CA LEU A 17 2.84 -3.60 -7.98
C LEU A 17 1.34 -3.43 -7.75
N GLY A 18 0.68 -4.45 -7.19
CA GLY A 18 -0.75 -4.40 -6.90
C GLY A 18 -1.12 -3.27 -5.95
N GLU A 19 -0.40 -3.13 -4.84
CA GLU A 19 -0.64 -2.03 -3.89
C GLU A 19 -0.33 -0.66 -4.52
N HIS A 20 0.75 -0.57 -5.31
CA HIS A 20 1.10 0.66 -6.03
C HIS A 20 -0.04 1.14 -6.94
N LEU A 21 -0.62 0.24 -7.74
CA LEU A 21 -1.77 0.55 -8.59
C LEU A 21 -3.01 0.93 -7.76
N GLU A 22 -3.25 0.24 -6.65
CA GLU A 22 -4.39 0.55 -5.78
C GLU A 22 -4.29 1.93 -5.12
N MET A 23 -3.07 2.47 -4.90
CA MET A 23 -2.91 3.87 -4.45
C MET A 23 -3.46 4.86 -5.48
N HIS A 24 -3.17 4.66 -6.77
CA HIS A 24 -3.77 5.47 -7.84
C HIS A 24 -5.29 5.31 -7.91
N MET A 25 -5.81 4.10 -7.68
CA MET A 25 -7.25 3.87 -7.66
C MET A 25 -7.93 4.62 -6.50
N PHE A 26 -7.34 4.63 -5.31
CA PHE A 26 -7.88 5.42 -4.19
C PHE A 26 -7.93 6.91 -4.51
N VAL A 27 -6.86 7.46 -5.11
CA VAL A 27 -6.81 8.82 -5.64
C VAL A 27 -7.94 9.08 -6.65
N GLY A 28 -8.15 8.15 -7.59
CA GLY A 28 -9.24 8.24 -8.56
C GLY A 28 -10.64 8.26 -7.92
N CYS A 29 -10.86 7.44 -6.89
CA CYS A 29 -12.11 7.45 -6.12
C CYS A 29 -12.33 8.78 -5.39
N ILE A 30 -11.29 9.31 -4.74
CA ILE A 30 -11.31 10.58 -4.01
C ILE A 30 -11.65 11.73 -4.95
N LYS A 31 -11.01 11.80 -6.13
CA LYS A 31 -11.31 12.85 -7.14
C LYS A 31 -12.74 12.80 -7.65
N LYS A 32 -13.33 11.60 -7.74
CA LYS A 32 -14.70 11.39 -8.22
C LYS A 32 -15.75 11.51 -7.11
N GLY A 33 -15.36 11.79 -5.87
CA GLY A 33 -16.28 11.81 -4.73
C GLY A 33 -16.89 10.45 -4.40
N ILE A 34 -16.24 9.35 -4.83
CA ILE A 34 -16.71 8.00 -4.57
C ILE A 34 -16.42 7.66 -3.10
N SER A 35 -17.45 7.23 -2.39
CA SER A 35 -17.34 6.88 -0.98
C SER A 35 -16.33 5.75 -0.74
N LEU A 36 -15.40 6.00 0.18
CA LEU A 36 -14.45 5.01 0.68
C LEU A 36 -14.88 4.41 2.03
N LYS A 37 -16.14 4.61 2.45
CA LYS A 37 -16.64 4.21 3.78
C LYS A 37 -16.31 2.75 4.12
N GLY A 38 -16.59 1.81 3.20
CA GLY A 38 -16.30 0.39 3.42
C GLY A 38 -14.81 0.11 3.63
N TYR A 39 -13.92 0.86 2.99
CA TYR A 39 -12.48 0.71 3.18
C TYR A 39 -12.02 1.26 4.54
N TYR A 40 -12.60 2.36 5.01
CA TYR A 40 -12.33 2.90 6.35
C TYR A 40 -12.82 1.95 7.45
N ASP A 41 -14.04 1.45 7.32
CA ASP A 41 -14.67 0.61 8.33
C ASP A 41 -13.91 -0.72 8.50
N ASN A 42 -13.31 -1.22 7.41
CA ASN A 42 -12.47 -2.41 7.41
C ASN A 42 -10.97 -2.12 7.62
N LYS A 43 -10.60 -0.89 7.96
CA LYS A 43 -9.19 -0.45 8.17
C LYS A 43 -8.25 -0.81 7.01
N LEU A 44 -8.72 -0.65 5.78
CA LEU A 44 -8.00 -1.01 4.56
C LEU A 44 -7.22 0.15 3.93
N VAL A 45 -7.43 1.39 4.38
CA VAL A 45 -6.76 2.56 3.80
C VAL A 45 -6.65 3.68 4.82
N CYS A 46 -5.50 4.35 4.78
CA CYS A 46 -5.23 5.59 5.50
C CYS A 46 -4.94 6.69 4.46
N THR A 47 -5.87 7.61 4.21
CA THR A 47 -5.82 8.50 3.03
C THR A 47 -4.67 9.51 3.08
N ASN A 48 -4.34 10.01 4.26
CA ASN A 48 -3.18 10.88 4.48
C ASN A 48 -1.84 10.19 4.20
N LEU A 49 -1.80 8.84 4.17
CA LEU A 49 -0.61 8.07 3.85
C LEU A 49 -0.50 7.68 2.38
N ILE A 50 -1.52 7.90 1.54
CA ILE A 50 -1.54 7.39 0.15
C ILE A 50 -0.32 7.87 -0.65
N LYS A 51 -0.02 9.19 -0.63
CA LYS A 51 1.11 9.73 -1.39
C LYS A 51 2.44 9.16 -0.91
N LYS A 52 2.69 9.22 0.39
CA LYS A 52 3.90 8.67 1.00
C LYS A 52 4.04 7.17 0.68
N ARG A 53 2.95 6.42 0.83
CA ARG A 53 2.94 4.98 0.58
C ARG A 53 3.23 4.65 -0.88
N HIS A 54 2.63 5.39 -1.83
CA HIS A 54 2.96 5.25 -3.24
C HIS A 54 4.46 5.43 -3.49
N ASP A 55 5.06 6.48 -2.91
CA ASP A 55 6.48 6.77 -3.12
C ASP A 55 7.39 5.69 -2.50
N ASP A 56 7.04 5.20 -1.30
CA ASP A 56 7.72 4.07 -0.65
C ASP A 56 7.67 2.80 -1.54
N LEU A 57 6.52 2.51 -2.15
CA LEU A 57 6.35 1.38 -3.07
C LEU A 57 7.12 1.58 -4.38
N MET A 58 7.07 2.79 -4.94
CA MET A 58 7.81 3.18 -6.14
C MET A 58 9.32 3.01 -5.95
N ASN A 59 9.86 3.47 -4.83
CA ASN A 59 11.29 3.35 -4.52
C ASN A 59 11.72 1.87 -4.51
N GLU A 60 10.91 1.00 -3.92
CA GLU A 60 11.19 -0.44 -3.92
C GLU A 60 10.96 -1.11 -5.28
N MET A 61 10.05 -0.60 -6.11
CA MET A 61 9.91 -1.06 -7.49
C MET A 61 11.18 -0.72 -8.28
N ILE A 62 11.69 0.50 -8.14
CA ILE A 62 12.92 0.97 -8.78
C ILE A 62 14.13 0.16 -8.28
N SER A 63 14.24 -0.11 -6.98
CA SER A 63 15.33 -0.91 -6.39
C SER A 63 15.41 -2.32 -7.01
N ARG A 64 14.26 -2.88 -7.39
CA ARG A 64 14.13 -4.19 -8.06
C ARG A 64 14.30 -4.16 -9.58
N GLY A 65 14.61 -3.00 -10.16
CA GLY A 65 14.71 -2.83 -11.61
C GLY A 65 13.36 -2.88 -12.33
N MET A 66 12.24 -2.68 -11.62
CA MET A 66 10.92 -2.59 -12.23
C MET A 66 10.72 -1.19 -12.83
N LYS A 67 10.11 -1.12 -14.01
CA LYS A 67 9.82 0.16 -14.66
C LYS A 67 8.67 0.87 -13.92
N HIS A 68 8.84 2.16 -13.65
CA HIS A 68 7.79 3.02 -13.11
C HIS A 68 7.69 4.31 -13.94
N ASN A 69 6.53 4.55 -14.54
CA ASN A 69 6.30 5.67 -15.46
C ASN A 69 5.10 6.55 -15.04
N THR A 70 4.52 6.33 -13.86
CA THR A 70 3.25 6.95 -13.46
C THR A 70 3.42 7.67 -12.12
N PRO A 71 3.94 8.90 -12.08
CA PRO A 71 4.02 9.66 -10.85
C PRO A 71 2.62 9.84 -10.23
N MET A 72 2.56 9.87 -8.90
CA MET A 72 1.31 10.12 -8.20
C MET A 72 0.86 11.56 -8.40
N GLU A 73 -0.43 11.73 -8.72
CA GLU A 73 -1.06 13.05 -8.80
C GLU A 73 -1.10 13.74 -7.43
N GLU A 74 -0.89 15.06 -7.42
CA GLU A 74 -1.03 15.85 -6.20
C GLU A 74 -2.51 15.96 -5.81
N ILE A 75 -2.85 15.52 -4.60
CA ILE A 75 -4.17 15.71 -4.01
C ILE A 75 -4.01 16.33 -2.63
N ASN A 76 -4.84 17.32 -2.34
CA ASN A 76 -4.97 17.88 -1.01
C ASN A 76 -5.91 17.00 -0.16
N PHE A 77 -5.35 16.00 0.52
CA PHE A 77 -6.10 15.07 1.36
C PHE A 77 -6.65 15.70 2.67
N PHE A 78 -6.25 16.94 2.99
CA PHE A 78 -6.44 17.52 4.33
C PHE A 78 -7.78 18.19 4.58
N LYS A 79 -8.52 18.60 3.54
CA LYS A 79 -9.74 19.41 3.75
C LYS A 79 -11.04 18.60 3.88
N ASP A 80 -11.17 17.44 3.21
CA ASP A 80 -12.51 16.85 3.00
C ASP A 80 -12.64 15.34 3.27
N TYR A 81 -11.57 14.65 3.69
CA TYR A 81 -11.59 13.18 3.78
C TYR A 81 -11.23 12.63 5.17
N LYS A 82 -11.98 11.60 5.59
CA LYS A 82 -11.65 10.79 6.75
C LYS A 82 -10.27 10.15 6.54
N GLN A 83 -9.37 10.38 7.48
CA GLN A 83 -7.98 9.89 7.37
C GLN A 83 -7.92 8.36 7.44
N GLY A 84 -8.88 7.69 8.09
CA GLY A 84 -8.89 6.25 8.22
C GLY A 84 -7.76 5.73 9.11
N SER A 85 -7.56 4.42 9.10
CA SER A 85 -6.43 3.76 9.75
C SER A 85 -6.20 2.40 9.09
N ILE A 86 -5.01 1.84 9.31
CA ILE A 86 -4.67 0.48 8.88
C ILE A 86 -4.26 -0.35 10.08
N ASP A 87 -4.55 -1.64 10.03
CA ASP A 87 -4.14 -2.60 11.05
C ASP A 87 -2.95 -3.42 10.53
N LEU A 88 -1.75 -3.04 10.97
CA LEU A 88 -0.51 -3.61 10.44
C LEU A 88 -0.37 -5.10 10.78
N GLU A 89 -0.75 -5.49 11.99
CA GLU A 89 -0.64 -6.88 12.43
C GLU A 89 -1.61 -7.78 11.65
N LEU A 90 -2.87 -7.36 11.50
CA LEU A 90 -3.83 -8.07 10.66
C LEU A 90 -3.39 -8.12 9.19
N ASN A 91 -2.81 -7.03 8.67
CA ASN A 91 -2.29 -7.00 7.30
C ASN A 91 -1.14 -7.98 7.10
N ILE A 92 -0.18 -8.05 8.04
CA ILE A 92 0.94 -9.00 8.00
C ILE A 92 0.40 -10.44 8.00
N ASN A 93 -0.47 -10.77 8.95
CA ASN A 93 -1.06 -12.10 9.06
C ASN A 93 -1.83 -12.51 7.79
N GLU A 94 -2.65 -11.60 7.25
CA GLU A 94 -3.42 -11.87 6.05
C GLU A 94 -2.54 -11.99 4.80
N LEU A 95 -1.49 -11.18 4.69
CA LEU A 95 -0.54 -11.24 3.57
C LEU A 95 0.23 -12.57 3.58
N MET A 96 0.72 -13.00 4.74
CA MET A 96 1.41 -14.29 4.89
C MET A 96 0.49 -15.48 4.64
N ARG A 97 -0.79 -15.37 5.03
CA ARG A 97 -1.81 -16.40 4.76
C ARG A 97 -2.12 -16.53 3.26
N ARG A 98 -2.20 -15.40 2.54
CA ARG A 98 -2.56 -15.37 1.12
C ARG A 98 -1.40 -15.66 0.18
N CYS A 99 -0.16 -15.36 0.59
CA CYS A 99 0.98 -15.38 -0.33
C CYS A 99 2.23 -16.05 0.28
N PRO A 100 2.58 -17.27 -0.18
CA PRO A 100 3.81 -17.95 0.23
C PRO A 100 5.07 -17.11 -0.02
N LYS A 101 5.16 -16.42 -1.16
CA LYS A 101 6.32 -15.56 -1.50
C LYS A 101 6.49 -14.37 -0.55
N CYS A 102 5.39 -13.75 -0.12
CA CYS A 102 5.47 -12.70 0.90
C CYS A 102 5.85 -13.31 2.25
N LYS A 103 5.23 -14.43 2.62
CA LYS A 103 5.55 -15.17 3.85
C LYS A 103 7.05 -15.48 3.96
N GLU A 104 7.66 -16.00 2.90
CA GLU A 104 9.11 -16.25 2.85
C GLU A 104 9.94 -14.99 3.13
N ARG A 105 9.54 -13.82 2.64
CA ARG A 105 10.26 -12.55 2.89
C ARG A 105 10.13 -12.04 4.33
N PHE A 106 9.07 -12.43 5.05
CA PHE A 106 8.92 -12.15 6.48
C PHE A 106 9.70 -13.15 7.34
N VAL A 107 9.76 -14.41 6.93
CA VAL A 107 10.44 -15.49 7.69
C VAL A 107 11.95 -15.47 7.47
N ASN A 108 12.41 -15.18 6.25
CA ASN A 108 13.82 -15.22 5.86
C ASN A 108 14.56 -13.91 6.13
N GLU A 109 14.26 -13.17 7.21
CA GLU A 109 15.15 -12.10 7.63
C GLU A 109 16.51 -12.70 7.99
N PRO A 110 17.61 -12.33 7.29
CA PRO A 110 18.92 -12.57 7.85
C PRO A 110 18.95 -11.75 9.14
N GLY A 111 19.02 -12.44 10.28
CA GLY A 111 19.19 -11.79 11.56
C GLY A 111 20.29 -10.73 11.44
N LYS A 112 20.03 -9.55 12.01
CA LYS A 112 21.05 -8.55 12.32
C LYS A 112 22.36 -9.28 12.68
N LYS A 113 23.34 -9.22 11.78
CA LYS A 113 24.72 -9.51 12.13
C LYS A 113 25.26 -8.33 12.91
#